data_AF-A0A7C9RKE7-F1
#
_entry.id   AF-A0A7C9RKE7-F1
#
_cell.length_a   1.000
_cell.length_b   1.000
_cell.length_c   1.000
_cell.angle_alpha   90.00
_cell.angle_beta   90.00
_cell.angle_gamma   90.00
#
_symmetry.space_group_name_H-M   'P 1'
#
loop_
_entity.id
_entity.type
_entity.pdbx_description
1 polymer ?
#
loop_
_entity_poly.entity_id
_entity_poly.type
_entity_poly.pdbx_seq_one_letter_code
_entity_poly.pdbx_strand_id
1 'polypeptide(L)'
;MTRSAFTDLTFMTVVIAFAGVFLICFMKGAFGGGFSIVGIPLLSIVMDPVTAGGLLAPLFIAMDLFALRYWKPSTWSKPDLALLLPGLLVGIAFGYLVFRFLD
;
A
#
# COMPACT_ATOMS: atom_id res chain seq x y z
N MET A 1 14.37 -23.92 -2.88
CA MET A 1 12.97 -24.33 -2.74
C MET A 1 12.09 -23.16 -3.17
N THR A 2 12.10 -22.84 -4.47
CA THR A 2 11.41 -21.67 -5.03
C THR A 2 10.07 -22.12 -5.62
N ARG A 3 9.05 -22.28 -4.77
CA ARG A 3 7.67 -22.29 -5.25
C ARG A 3 7.30 -20.84 -5.50
N SER A 4 7.19 -20.48 -6.77
CA SER A 4 6.64 -19.19 -7.20
C SER A 4 5.34 -18.93 -6.45
N ALA A 5 5.28 -17.85 -5.68
CA ALA A 5 4.15 -17.51 -4.81
C ALA A 5 2.79 -17.42 -5.55
N PHE A 6 2.80 -17.39 -6.88
CA PHE A 6 1.63 -17.37 -7.75
C PHE A 6 1.03 -18.76 -8.05
N THR A 7 1.71 -19.86 -7.74
CA THR A 7 1.34 -21.19 -8.25
C THR A 7 0.39 -21.98 -7.32
N ASP A 8 0.29 -21.63 -6.04
CA ASP A 8 -0.58 -22.30 -5.05
C ASP A 8 -1.76 -21.37 -4.65
N LEU A 9 -2.62 -21.03 -5.62
CA LEU A 9 -3.88 -20.29 -5.40
C LEU A 9 -4.88 -21.15 -4.62
N THR A 10 -4.65 -21.29 -3.33
CA THR A 10 -5.57 -21.97 -2.41
C THR A 10 -6.80 -21.10 -2.21
N PHE A 11 -7.98 -21.72 -2.07
CA PHE A 11 -9.24 -21.02 -1.82
C PHE A 11 -9.14 -20.02 -0.65
N MET A 12 -8.46 -20.41 0.42
CA MET A 12 -8.19 -19.55 1.58
C MET A 12 -7.42 -18.27 1.21
N THR A 13 -6.36 -18.40 0.39
CA THR A 13 -5.54 -17.28 -0.05
C THR A 13 -6.36 -16.29 -0.88
N VAL A 14 -7.23 -16.78 -1.77
CA VAL A 14 -8.11 -15.92 -2.58
C VAL A 14 -9.08 -15.14 -1.70
N VAL A 15 -9.72 -15.81 -0.73
CA VAL A 15 -10.68 -15.16 0.17
C VAL A 15 -10.01 -14.08 1.03
N ILE A 16 -8.84 -14.38 1.61
CA ILE A 16 -8.12 -13.43 2.47
C ILE A 16 -7.55 -12.28 1.64
N ALA A 17 -6.99 -12.57 0.46
CA ALA A 17 -6.51 -11.53 -0.45
C ALA A 17 -7.64 -10.61 -0.91
N PHE A 18 -8.79 -11.17 -1.27
CA PHE A 18 -9.96 -10.39 -1.66
C PHE A 18 -10.48 -9.53 -0.50
N ALA A 19 -10.65 -10.11 0.69
CA ALA A 19 -11.10 -9.38 1.87
C ALA A 19 -10.12 -8.27 2.27
N GLY A 20 -8.82 -8.55 2.21
CA GLY A 20 -7.76 -7.59 2.49
C GLY A 20 -7.73 -6.44 1.50
N VAL A 21 -7.71 -6.74 0.21
CA VAL A 21 -7.75 -5.72 -0.85
C VAL A 21 -9.03 -4.89 -0.75
N PHE A 22 -10.19 -5.53 -0.57
CA PHE A 22 -11.46 -4.83 -0.37
C PHE A 22 -11.40 -3.86 0.81
N LEU A 23 -10.91 -4.34 1.97
CA LEU A 23 -10.79 -3.53 3.18
C LEU A 23 -9.85 -2.34 2.95
N ILE A 24 -8.69 -2.56 2.33
CA ILE A 24 -7.74 -1.48 2.00
C ILE A 24 -8.38 -0.43 1.10
N CYS A 25 -9.03 -0.86 0.02
CA CYS A 25 -9.73 0.02 -0.93
C CYS A 25 -10.80 0.84 -0.22
N PHE A 26 -11.62 0.18 0.60
CA PHE A 26 -12.69 0.79 1.35
C PHE A 26 -12.16 1.78 2.40
N MET A 27 -11.13 1.40 3.17
CA MET A 27 -10.51 2.26 4.18
C MET A 27 -9.83 3.49 3.57
N LYS A 28 -9.13 3.34 2.44
CA LYS A 28 -8.47 4.46 1.78
C LYS A 28 -9.47 5.46 1.20
N GLY A 29 -10.53 4.95 0.57
CA GLY A 29 -11.57 5.78 -0.05
C GLY A 29 -12.54 6.44 0.93
N ALA A 30 -12.93 5.75 2.01
CA ALA A 30 -13.94 6.25 2.95
C ALA A 30 -13.37 6.99 4.17
N PHE A 31 -12.16 6.65 4.63
CA PHE A 31 -11.58 7.15 5.90
C PHE A 31 -10.25 7.89 5.76
N GLY A 32 -9.94 8.45 4.58
CA GLY A 32 -8.78 9.32 4.39
C GLY A 32 -7.42 8.61 4.47
N GLY A 33 -7.37 7.29 4.21
CA GLY A 33 -6.10 6.57 4.00
C GLY A 33 -5.35 6.08 5.24
N GLY A 34 -5.62 6.64 6.43
CA GLY A 34 -4.86 6.26 7.65
C GLY A 34 -5.00 4.78 8.02
N PHE A 35 -6.19 4.21 7.84
CA PHE A 35 -6.46 2.80 8.16
C PHE A 35 -5.97 1.82 7.10
N SER A 36 -5.50 2.28 5.94
CA SER A 36 -4.99 1.40 4.87
C SER A 36 -3.72 0.65 5.24
N ILE A 37 -3.02 1.08 6.31
CA ILE A 37 -1.75 0.51 6.77
C ILE A 37 -1.86 -0.97 7.19
N VAL A 38 -3.05 -1.43 7.57
CA VAL A 38 -3.29 -2.82 7.98
C VAL A 38 -3.24 -3.83 6.82
N GLY A 39 -3.17 -3.36 5.58
CA GLY A 39 -3.23 -4.19 4.39
C GLY A 39 -2.14 -5.25 4.29
N ILE A 40 -0.87 -4.83 4.39
CA ILE A 40 0.27 -5.75 4.33
C ILE A 40 0.26 -6.75 5.50
N PRO A 41 0.08 -6.34 6.78
CA PRO A 41 -0.05 -7.27 7.89
C PRO A 41 -1.15 -8.33 7.69
N LEU A 42 -2.31 -7.93 7.18
CA LEU A 42 -3.43 -8.86 6.96
C LEU A 42 -3.12 -9.87 5.84
N LEU A 43 -2.55 -9.43 4.72
CA LEU A 43 -2.11 -10.33 3.65
C LEU A 43 -0.97 -11.26 4.11
N SER A 44 -0.11 -10.78 5.02
CA SER A 44 1.02 -11.57 5.51
C SER A 44 0.64 -12.82 6.32
N ILE A 45 -0.63 -12.95 6.70
CA ILE A 45 -1.18 -14.18 7.31
C ILE A 45 -1.14 -15.36 6.31
N VAL A 46 -1.19 -15.08 5.00
CA VAL A 46 -1.29 -16.12 3.95
C VAL A 46 -0.17 -16.10 2.92
N MET A 47 0.65 -15.04 2.88
CA MET A 47 1.76 -14.91 1.94
C MET A 47 2.92 -14.15 2.57
N ASP A 48 4.10 -14.22 1.95
CA ASP A 48 5.27 -13.46 2.40
C ASP A 48 5.00 -11.93 2.36
N PRO A 49 5.42 -11.13 3.37
CA PRO A 49 5.18 -9.69 3.41
C PRO A 49 5.73 -8.92 2.21
N VAL A 50 6.87 -9.32 1.65
CA VAL A 50 7.46 -8.70 0.46
C VAL A 50 6.58 -8.97 -0.76
N THR A 51 6.06 -10.19 -0.86
CA THR A 51 5.09 -10.57 -1.92
C THR A 51 3.78 -9.80 -1.78
N ALA A 52 3.25 -9.68 -0.56
CA ALA A 52 2.04 -8.88 -0.28
C ALA A 52 2.22 -7.41 -0.64
N GLY A 53 3.37 -6.82 -0.26
CA GLY A 53 3.73 -5.45 -0.64
C GLY A 53 3.82 -5.28 -2.16
N GLY A 54 4.46 -6.22 -2.85
CA GLY A 54 4.55 -6.24 -4.31
C GLY A 54 3.20 -6.33 -5.01
N LEU A 55 2.26 -7.10 -4.45
CA LEU A 55 0.89 -7.20 -4.95
C LEU A 55 0.09 -5.90 -4.77
N LEU A 56 0.26 -5.23 -3.62
CA LEU A 56 -0.46 -3.99 -3.30
C LEU A 56 0.14 -2.73 -3.93
N ALA A 57 1.44 -2.72 -4.24
CA ALA A 57 2.14 -1.56 -4.80
C ALA A 57 1.47 -0.96 -6.06
N PRO A 58 1.18 -1.73 -7.13
CA PRO A 58 0.50 -1.17 -8.31
C PRO A 58 -0.89 -0.63 -8.00
N LEU A 59 -1.60 -1.28 -7.05
CA LEU A 59 -2.92 -0.83 -6.61
C LEU A 59 -2.84 0.52 -5.89
N PHE A 60 -1.88 0.70 -4.98
CA PHE A 60 -1.66 1.97 -4.28
C PHE A 60 -1.27 3.09 -5.23
N ILE A 61 -0.40 2.82 -6.21
CA ILE A 61 -0.04 3.79 -7.24
C ILE A 61 -1.29 4.23 -8.02
N ALA A 62 -2.12 3.28 -8.47
CA ALA A 62 -3.35 3.59 -9.19
C ALA A 62 -4.29 4.49 -8.36
N MET A 63 -4.50 4.16 -7.08
CA MET A 63 -5.34 4.95 -6.17
C MET A 63 -4.83 6.40 -6.03
N ASP A 64 -3.53 6.58 -5.86
CA ASP A 64 -2.93 7.91 -5.70
C ASP A 64 -3.05 8.71 -7.00
N LEU A 65 -2.88 8.08 -8.16
CA LEU A 65 -3.11 8.73 -9.46
C LEU A 65 -4.57 9.19 -9.63
N PHE A 66 -5.54 8.35 -9.25
CA PHE A 66 -6.96 8.75 -9.27
C PHE A 66 -7.25 9.90 -8.31
N ALA A 67 -6.66 9.88 -7.10
CA ALA A 67 -6.81 10.96 -6.13
C ALA A 67 -6.26 12.29 -6.69
N LEU A 68 -5.05 12.28 -7.27
CA LEU A 68 -4.47 13.46 -7.90
C LEU A 68 -5.27 13.94 -9.12
N ARG A 69 -5.89 13.02 -9.87
CA ARG A 69 -6.72 13.37 -11.04
C ARG A 69 -8.04 14.01 -10.64
N TYR A 70 -8.65 13.54 -9.54
CA TYR A 70 -9.92 14.03 -9.02
C TYR A 70 -9.73 15.37 -8.29
N TRP A 71 -8.75 15.46 -7.40
CA TRP A 71 -8.41 16.66 -6.64
C TRP A 71 -7.43 17.53 -7.43
N LYS A 72 -7.96 18.52 -8.15
CA LYS A 72 -7.14 19.42 -8.98
C LYS A 72 -6.16 20.24 -8.12
N PRO A 73 -4.98 20.61 -8.66
CA PRO A 73 -3.99 21.43 -7.94
C PRO A 73 -4.50 22.76 -7.36
N SER A 74 -5.59 23.30 -7.90
CA SER A 74 -6.24 24.50 -7.38
C SER A 74 -6.88 24.32 -6.01
N THR A 75 -7.19 23.09 -5.59
CA THR A 75 -7.81 22.80 -4.28
C THR A 75 -6.78 22.41 -3.23
N TRP A 76 -5.48 22.41 -3.57
CA TRP A 76 -4.43 21.94 -2.68
C TRP A 76 -3.98 23.07 -1.73
N SER A 77 -3.81 22.73 -0.45
CA SER A 77 -3.13 23.60 0.51
C SER A 77 -1.62 23.51 0.30
N LYS A 78 -1.04 24.55 -0.32
CA LYS A 78 0.41 24.62 -0.57
C LYS A 78 1.26 24.64 0.71
N PRO A 79 0.88 25.35 1.79
CA PRO A 79 1.64 25.34 3.04
C PRO A 79 1.75 23.95 3.65
N ASP A 80 0.64 23.21 3.70
CA ASP A 80 0.62 21.85 4.27
C ASP A 80 1.42 20.89 3.40
N LEU A 81 1.27 20.98 2.07
CA LEU A 81 2.02 20.15 1.14
C LEU A 81 3.54 20.37 1.28
N ALA A 82 3.99 21.62 1.42
CA ALA A 82 5.41 21.95 1.58
C ALA A 82 6.02 21.38 2.87
N LEU A 83 5.22 21.21 3.93
CA LEU A 83 5.64 20.60 5.19
C LEU A 83 5.57 19.06 5.15
N LEU A 84 4.55 18.50 4.50
CA LEU A 84 4.33 17.05 4.43
C LEU A 84 5.27 16.35 3.44
N LEU A 85 5.56 16.97 2.30
CA LEU A 85 6.40 16.37 1.26
C LEU A 85 7.81 15.97 1.72
N PRO A 86 8.59 16.81 2.45
CA PRO A 86 9.89 16.40 2.94
C PRO A 86 9.79 15.25 3.96
N GLY A 87 8.78 15.28 4.84
CA GLY A 87 8.54 14.17 5.79
C GLY A 87 8.23 12.85 5.09
N LEU A 88 7.40 12.89 4.05
CA LEU A 88 7.10 11.74 3.19
C LEU A 88 8.38 11.18 2.54
N LEU A 89 9.19 12.04 1.92
CA LEU A 89 10.42 11.62 1.25
C LEU A 89 11.44 11.02 2.23
N VAL A 90 11.63 11.66 3.38
CA VAL A 90 12.53 11.16 4.44
C VAL A 90 12.03 9.82 4.99
N GLY A 91 10.72 9.68 5.23
CA GLY A 91 10.13 8.44 5.70
C GLY A 91 10.30 7.28 4.71
N ILE A 92 10.04 7.52 3.42
CA ILE A 92 10.25 6.52 2.35
C ILE A 92 11.73 6.15 2.25
N ALA A 93 12.64 7.13 2.24
CA ALA A 93 14.07 6.89 2.15
C ALA A 93 14.57 6.08 3.35
N PHE A 94 14.13 6.42 4.56
CA PHE A 94 14.47 5.69 5.78
C PHE A 94 13.93 4.26 5.73
N GLY A 95 12.66 4.07 5.37
CA GLY A 95 12.06 2.74 5.22
C GLY A 95 12.78 1.88 4.19
N TYR A 96 13.15 2.46 3.04
CA TYR A 96 13.95 1.78 2.02
C TYR A 96 15.32 1.36 2.52
N LEU A 97 16.04 2.25 3.23
CA LEU A 97 17.34 1.92 3.80
C LEU A 97 17.22 0.79 4.84
N VAL A 98 16.26 0.89 5.75
CA VAL A 98 16.00 -0.16 6.76
C VAL A 98 15.68 -1.49 6.08
N PHE A 99 14.80 -1.50 5.08
CA PHE A 99 14.48 -2.70 4.31
C PHE A 99 15.74 -3.30 3.66
N ARG A 100 16.56 -2.46 3.01
CA ARG A 100 17.82 -2.90 2.38
C ARG A 100 18.85 -3.48 3.35
N PHE A 101 18.83 -3.09 4.62
CA PHE A 101 19.73 -3.63 5.65
C PHE A 101 19.20 -4.90 6.32
N LEU A 102 17.88 -5.12 6.30
CA LEU A 102 17.22 -6.25 6.97
C LEU A 102 16.92 -7.43 6.02
N ASP A 103 16.80 -7.15 4.73
CA ASP A 103 16.64 -8.12 3.64
C ASP A 103 18.01 -8.65 3.17
#